data_AF-A0A6J0PIN4-F1
#
_entry.id   AF-A0A6J0PIN4-F1
#
_cell.length_a   1.000
_cell.length_b   1.000
_cell.length_c   1.000
_cell.angle_alpha   90.00
_cell.angle_beta   90.00
_cell.angle_gamma   90.00
#
_symmetry.space_group_name_H-M   'P 1'
#
loop_
_entity.id
_entity.type
_entity.pdbx_description
1 polymer ?
#
loop_
_entity_poly.entity_id
_entity_poly.type
_entity_poly.pdbx_seq_one_letter_code
_entity_poly.pdbx_strand_id
1 'polypeptide(L)'
;MMQVSSSARRFPRVLDRIPVLLRPQLSRFCDPVDAVDGLPLSGQWPRPRSFSFQNPRPFVTTDGDPRPSTTMFQQLVHHPLCSPMVRAFFSSVANKEAGQPTEIVRELYQKMSKSVEARTMPPNAWLWSLISNSANQEDIKLLFQMLQKLRIFRLSNLRIHANFNCHLCMRVSEACAHAGALEYGLKALRKHNVYGLTPTIGSAHYLLLHAKEHNDAKLMVKIMDVLQKNSLPLQPGTADIVFSICYNTNKWDLISKYARRFIKAGVKLHRTSFDIWMEFAAKIGDAHSIWKIEKLRAKSVKGQTLASGFSCAKGFLLERNPESAAATIHLLYQNLPDQKKSRIPDELQRLISEWPLEVIKRQKKEDKKALAESFKSDIPAMVTSLLNMGL
;
A
#
# COMPACT_ATOMS: atom_id res chain seq x y z
N MET A 1 64.32 18.53 -32.04
CA MET A 1 63.63 18.93 -30.80
C MET A 1 62.20 19.32 -31.17
N MET A 2 61.22 18.63 -30.57
CA MET A 2 59.82 19.00 -30.30
C MET A 2 58.92 19.75 -31.32
N GLN A 3 57.76 19.10 -31.50
CA GLN A 3 56.36 19.61 -31.51
C GLN A 3 55.79 20.39 -32.71
N VAL A 4 55.00 19.64 -33.50
CA VAL A 4 53.52 19.70 -33.61
C VAL A 4 52.86 21.07 -33.45
N SER A 5 52.17 21.51 -34.51
CA SER A 5 50.98 22.36 -34.41
C SER A 5 49.87 21.81 -35.31
N SER A 6 48.65 21.91 -34.78
CA SER A 6 47.42 21.31 -35.29
C SER A 6 46.77 22.19 -36.38
N SER A 7 45.99 21.58 -37.28
CA SER A 7 44.74 22.20 -37.74
C SER A 7 43.76 21.17 -38.30
N ALA A 8 42.55 21.27 -37.77
CA ALA A 8 41.43 20.36 -37.89
C ALA A 8 40.79 20.39 -39.29
N ARG A 9 40.49 19.21 -39.84
CA ARG A 9 39.58 19.04 -40.98
C ARG A 9 38.16 18.83 -40.48
N ARG A 10 37.26 19.69 -40.94
CA ARG A 10 35.79 19.56 -40.82
C ARG A 10 35.33 18.32 -41.59
N PHE A 11 34.52 17.47 -40.94
CA PHE A 11 33.66 16.50 -41.62
C PHE A 11 32.19 16.86 -41.35
N PRO A 12 31.32 16.87 -42.38
CA PRO A 12 29.91 17.18 -42.22
C PRO A 12 29.09 15.95 -41.80
N ARG A 13 27.96 16.26 -41.16
CA ARG A 13 26.92 15.41 -40.57
C ARG A 13 26.48 14.24 -41.46
N VAL A 14 26.56 13.02 -40.93
CA VAL A 14 25.72 11.87 -41.35
C VAL A 14 25.35 11.08 -40.10
N LEU A 15 24.28 11.50 -39.41
CA LEU A 15 23.57 10.74 -38.38
C LEU A 15 22.10 11.14 -38.45
N ASP A 16 21.45 10.76 -39.55
CA ASP A 16 20.00 10.74 -39.70
C ASP A 16 19.68 9.51 -40.56
N ARG A 17 19.44 8.37 -39.91
CA ARG A 17 18.68 7.19 -40.36
C ARG A 17 19.00 5.96 -39.51
N ILE A 18 18.27 5.77 -38.40
CA ILE A 18 17.86 4.43 -37.95
C ILE A 18 16.39 4.55 -37.47
N PRO A 19 15.42 3.83 -38.08
CA PRO A 19 14.01 4.01 -37.78
C PRO A 19 13.58 3.28 -36.50
N VAL A 20 12.73 3.95 -35.73
CA VAL A 20 11.89 3.40 -34.68
C VAL A 20 10.90 2.41 -35.30
N LEU A 21 11.15 1.11 -35.11
CA LEU A 21 10.20 0.04 -35.41
C LEU A 21 10.19 -0.91 -34.21
N LEU A 22 9.06 -0.91 -33.48
CA LEU A 22 8.39 -2.10 -32.93
C LEU A 22 7.12 -1.61 -32.22
N ARG A 23 6.07 -1.42 -33.02
CA ARG A 23 4.67 -1.31 -32.60
C ARG A 23 4.01 -2.60 -33.08
N PRO A 24 3.48 -3.49 -32.21
CA PRO A 24 2.70 -4.61 -32.69
C PRO A 24 1.36 -4.10 -33.22
N GLN A 25 1.17 -4.16 -34.53
CA GLN A 25 -0.12 -4.12 -35.18
C GLN A 25 -0.89 -5.40 -34.79
N LEU A 26 -1.98 -5.26 -34.04
CA LEU A 26 -3.03 -6.27 -34.02
C LEU A 26 -4.36 -5.55 -34.28
N SER A 27 -4.67 -5.39 -35.57
CA SER A 27 -5.98 -5.04 -36.09
C SER A 27 -6.59 -6.31 -36.66
N ARG A 28 -7.63 -6.82 -36.00
CA ARG A 28 -8.77 -7.57 -36.56
C ARG A 28 -9.61 -8.12 -35.42
N PHE A 29 -10.56 -7.30 -34.98
CA PHE A 29 -11.94 -7.63 -34.62
C PHE A 29 -12.56 -6.30 -34.19
N CYS A 30 -13.22 -5.62 -35.14
CA CYS A 30 -14.12 -4.50 -34.89
C CYS A 30 -15.54 -5.00 -35.17
N ASP A 31 -16.42 -4.87 -34.17
CA ASP A 31 -17.66 -4.07 -34.21
C ASP A 31 -18.58 -4.47 -33.03
N PRO A 32 -19.56 -3.63 -32.62
CA PRO A 32 -19.45 -2.20 -32.39
C PRO A 32 -19.86 -1.83 -30.94
N VAL A 33 -19.48 -0.61 -30.57
CA VAL A 33 -19.86 0.07 -29.33
C VAL A 33 -21.24 0.67 -29.55
N ASP A 34 -22.23 0.31 -28.71
CA ASP A 34 -23.41 1.15 -28.55
C ASP A 34 -23.07 2.35 -27.68
N ALA A 35 -23.24 3.51 -28.30
CA ALA A 35 -23.16 4.84 -27.72
C ALA A 35 -24.36 5.11 -26.83
N VAL A 36 -24.14 5.77 -25.70
CA VAL A 36 -25.14 6.63 -25.08
C VAL A 36 -24.44 7.93 -24.67
N ASP A 37 -24.62 8.93 -25.52
CA ASP A 37 -24.40 10.34 -25.20
C ASP A 37 -25.51 10.87 -24.27
N GLY A 38 -25.16 11.84 -23.41
CA GLY A 38 -26.12 12.88 -22.99
C GLY A 38 -26.22 13.25 -21.51
N LEU A 39 -25.48 14.31 -21.13
CA LEU A 39 -25.82 15.39 -20.16
C LEU A 39 -25.69 15.15 -18.62
N PRO A 40 -25.55 16.22 -17.79
CA PRO A 40 -24.71 17.41 -17.95
C PRO A 40 -23.80 17.70 -16.71
N LEU A 41 -22.83 18.59 -16.94
CA LEU A 41 -21.94 19.22 -15.96
C LEU A 41 -22.68 19.87 -14.77
N SER A 42 -22.32 19.51 -13.54
CA SER A 42 -22.34 20.44 -12.39
C SER A 42 -21.37 20.00 -11.28
N GLY A 43 -20.72 20.98 -10.65
CA GLY A 43 -20.00 20.83 -9.38
C GLY A 43 -18.48 20.68 -9.49
N GLN A 44 -17.77 21.79 -9.71
CA GLN A 44 -16.35 21.88 -9.36
C GLN A 44 -16.20 21.65 -7.84
N TRP A 45 -15.51 20.58 -7.46
CA TRP A 45 -15.08 20.34 -6.08
C TRP A 45 -13.58 20.64 -5.93
N PRO A 46 -13.14 21.21 -4.80
CA PRO A 46 -11.75 21.64 -4.62
C PRO A 46 -10.78 20.46 -4.66
N ARG A 47 -9.61 20.68 -5.25
CA ARG A 47 -8.50 19.72 -5.32
C ARG A 47 -8.11 19.22 -3.91
N PRO A 48 -7.90 17.91 -3.68
CA PRO A 48 -7.35 17.43 -2.42
C PRO A 48 -5.89 17.88 -2.28
N ARG A 49 -5.56 18.53 -1.17
CA ARG A 49 -4.16 18.82 -0.79
C ARG A 49 -3.43 17.51 -0.54
N SER A 50 -2.27 17.34 -1.15
CA SER A 50 -1.32 16.27 -0.84
C SER A 50 -0.88 16.42 0.62
N PHE A 51 -1.23 15.47 1.49
CA PHE A 51 -0.74 15.44 2.86
C PHE A 51 0.61 14.73 2.88
N SER A 52 1.67 15.51 3.14
CA SER A 52 2.99 15.01 3.50
C SER A 52 3.05 14.92 5.02
N PHE A 53 3.41 13.76 5.57
CA PHE A 53 3.69 13.61 7.00
C PHE A 53 5.08 14.20 7.28
N GLN A 54 5.12 15.34 7.96
CA GLN A 54 6.33 15.81 8.65
C GLN A 54 6.15 15.51 10.14
N ASN A 55 7.14 14.83 10.74
CA ASN A 55 7.20 14.61 12.18
C ASN A 55 7.32 15.97 12.91
N PRO A 56 6.54 16.24 13.97
CA PRO A 56 6.73 17.44 14.77
C PRO A 56 8.00 17.31 15.63
N ARG A 57 8.94 18.24 15.47
CA ARG A 57 10.02 18.47 16.43
C ARG A 57 9.46 19.26 17.62
N PRO A 58 9.90 18.98 18.86
CA PRO A 58 9.47 19.74 20.04
C PRO A 58 10.07 21.16 20.02
N PHE A 59 9.24 22.14 20.40
CA PHE A 59 9.64 23.53 20.61
C PHE A 59 10.53 23.66 21.85
N VAL A 60 11.67 24.31 21.70
CA VAL A 60 12.43 24.95 22.79
C VAL A 60 12.72 26.37 22.32
N THR A 61 12.29 27.36 23.12
CA THR A 61 12.58 28.79 22.96
C THR A 61 13.79 29.16 23.82
N THR A 62 14.81 29.78 23.22
CA THR A 62 15.64 30.85 23.81
C THR A 62 16.47 31.56 22.72
N ASP A 63 16.69 32.86 22.92
CA ASP A 63 17.26 33.91 22.06
C ASP A 63 18.63 33.67 21.38
N GLY A 64 18.88 34.40 20.27
CA GLY A 64 20.21 34.76 19.77
C GLY A 64 20.41 34.69 18.24
N ASP A 65 20.93 35.77 17.65
CA ASP A 65 21.02 36.14 16.21
C ASP A 65 21.77 35.21 15.21
N PRO A 66 21.64 35.42 13.88
CA PRO A 66 21.94 34.43 12.84
C PRO A 66 23.29 34.62 12.12
N ARG A 67 23.90 33.52 11.64
CA ARG A 67 24.71 33.49 10.39
C ARG A 67 25.03 32.05 9.93
N PRO A 68 25.31 31.83 8.62
CA PRO A 68 25.08 30.55 7.94
C PRO A 68 26.35 29.70 7.82
N SER A 69 26.20 28.37 7.72
CA SER A 69 27.24 27.49 7.16
C SER A 69 26.67 26.16 6.66
N THR A 70 26.91 25.93 5.36
CA THR A 70 27.07 24.66 4.63
C THR A 70 27.73 23.59 5.53
N THR A 71 27.38 22.29 5.52
CA THR A 71 28.00 21.26 4.65
C THR A 71 27.59 19.84 5.14
N MET A 72 27.31 18.96 4.18
CA MET A 72 27.43 17.49 4.11
C MET A 72 26.79 16.52 5.13
N PHE A 73 25.96 15.65 4.55
CA PHE A 73 25.78 14.23 4.87
C PHE A 73 27.08 13.44 4.62
N GLN A 74 27.47 12.55 5.54
CA GLN A 74 28.00 11.20 5.28
C GLN A 74 28.14 10.44 6.62
N GLN A 75 27.38 9.37 6.81
CA GLN A 75 27.81 7.96 6.75
C GLN A 75 28.41 7.43 8.06
N LEU A 76 27.74 6.43 8.64
CA LEU A 76 28.45 5.26 9.12
C LEU A 76 27.67 4.00 8.74
N VAL A 77 28.40 3.02 8.23
CA VAL A 77 27.95 1.83 7.52
C VAL A 77 28.66 0.64 8.17
N HIS A 78 27.92 -0.46 8.40
CA HIS A 78 28.35 -1.89 8.58
C HIS A 78 29.28 -2.24 9.76
N HIS A 79 29.23 -3.36 10.50
CA HIS A 79 28.48 -4.64 10.69
C HIS A 79 29.23 -5.41 11.85
N PRO A 80 29.03 -6.70 12.24
CA PRO A 80 27.89 -7.64 12.37
C PRO A 80 27.88 -8.47 13.71
N LEU A 81 26.96 -9.47 13.77
CA LEU A 81 26.90 -10.73 14.58
C LEU A 81 25.86 -10.84 15.72
N CYS A 82 25.04 -11.91 15.59
CA CYS A 82 24.08 -12.50 16.54
C CYS A 82 24.76 -12.91 17.86
N SER A 83 24.13 -12.93 19.04
CA SER A 83 22.99 -13.78 19.46
C SER A 83 22.53 -13.38 20.89
N PRO A 84 21.47 -13.99 21.49
CA PRO A 84 20.40 -13.25 22.15
C PRO A 84 20.43 -13.34 23.69
N MET A 85 19.88 -12.35 24.38
CA MET A 85 19.31 -12.56 25.71
C MET A 85 17.80 -12.74 25.58
N VAL A 86 17.42 -14.02 25.67
CA VAL A 86 16.06 -14.52 25.80
C VAL A 86 15.43 -13.90 27.04
N ARG A 87 14.44 -13.01 26.86
CA ARG A 87 13.42 -12.78 27.89
C ARG A 87 12.23 -13.67 27.54
N ALA A 88 12.21 -14.84 28.15
CA ALA A 88 11.10 -15.78 28.04
C ALA A 88 9.82 -15.09 28.53
N PHE A 89 8.90 -14.79 27.62
CA PHE A 89 7.50 -14.62 27.99
C PHE A 89 6.93 -16.02 28.13
N PHE A 90 6.79 -16.47 29.37
CA PHE A 90 6.01 -17.65 29.67
C PHE A 90 4.57 -17.41 29.22
N SER A 91 4.20 -18.10 28.14
CA SER A 91 2.81 -18.29 27.72
C SER A 91 2.11 -19.18 28.74
N SER A 92 1.50 -18.57 29.75
CA SER A 92 0.38 -19.19 30.45
C SER A 92 -0.87 -18.93 29.62
N VAL A 93 -1.45 -20.01 29.08
CA VAL A 93 -2.82 -20.00 28.55
C VAL A 93 -3.75 -19.86 29.76
N ALA A 94 -3.84 -18.64 30.28
CA ALA A 94 -4.84 -18.25 31.25
C ALA A 94 -6.05 -17.73 30.47
N ASN A 95 -7.23 -18.25 30.81
CA ASN A 95 -8.52 -17.81 30.31
C ASN A 95 -8.56 -16.28 30.17
N LYS A 96 -9.08 -15.77 29.04
CA LYS A 96 -9.39 -14.35 28.87
C LYS A 96 -10.43 -13.93 29.91
N GLU A 97 -9.99 -13.60 31.11
CA GLU A 97 -10.77 -12.80 32.03
C GLU A 97 -11.11 -11.50 31.31
N ALA A 98 -12.38 -11.15 31.29
CA ALA A 98 -12.83 -9.86 30.81
C ALA A 98 -12.18 -8.78 31.69
N GLY A 99 -11.05 -8.24 31.21
CA GLY A 99 -10.23 -7.31 31.98
C GLY A 99 -11.05 -6.10 32.41
N GLN A 100 -10.96 -5.72 33.68
CA GLN A 100 -11.62 -4.52 34.18
C GLN A 100 -11.07 -3.27 33.48
N PRO A 101 -11.88 -2.20 33.34
CA PRO A 101 -11.37 -0.93 32.84
C PRO A 101 -10.22 -0.43 33.72
N THR A 102 -9.22 0.16 33.11
CA THR A 102 -8.07 0.77 33.79
C THR A 102 -8.57 1.88 34.72
N GLU A 103 -8.00 2.00 35.92
CA GLU A 103 -8.48 2.96 36.93
C GLU A 103 -8.50 4.39 36.40
N ILE A 104 -7.44 4.79 35.67
CA ILE A 104 -7.33 6.12 35.06
C ILE A 104 -8.50 6.42 34.12
N VAL A 105 -8.87 5.45 33.26
CA VAL A 105 -9.97 5.58 32.30
C VAL A 105 -11.30 5.64 33.05
N ARG A 106 -11.47 4.83 34.10
CA ARG A 106 -12.67 4.81 34.94
C ARG A 106 -12.88 6.14 35.67
N GLU A 107 -11.83 6.69 36.28
CA GLU A 107 -11.87 7.98 36.95
C GLU A 107 -12.21 9.12 35.97
N LEU A 108 -11.55 9.16 34.80
CA LEU A 108 -11.84 10.16 33.77
C LEU A 108 -13.29 10.06 33.29
N TYR A 109 -13.77 8.84 33.03
CA TYR A 109 -15.16 8.59 32.66
C TYR A 109 -16.15 9.09 33.72
N GLN A 110 -15.88 8.83 35.00
CA GLN A 110 -16.73 9.29 36.11
C GLN A 110 -16.71 10.82 36.24
N LYS A 111 -15.54 11.46 36.15
CA LYS A 111 -15.39 12.94 36.19
C LYS A 111 -16.16 13.60 35.05
N MET A 112 -16.04 13.07 33.84
CA MET A 112 -16.79 13.56 32.67
C MET A 112 -18.29 13.31 32.80
N SER A 113 -18.70 12.14 33.29
CA SER A 113 -20.12 11.81 33.50
C SER A 113 -20.79 12.76 34.49
N LYS A 114 -20.14 13.04 35.64
CA LYS A 114 -20.65 14.00 36.63
C LYS A 114 -20.83 15.40 36.04
N SER A 115 -19.92 15.84 35.17
CA SER A 115 -20.02 17.14 34.50
C SER A 115 -21.24 17.20 33.57
N VAL A 116 -21.43 16.16 32.75
CA VAL A 116 -22.57 16.06 31.84
C VAL A 116 -23.91 16.01 32.61
N GLU A 117 -23.96 15.28 33.73
CA GLU A 117 -25.12 15.21 34.62
C GLU A 117 -25.44 16.56 35.28
N ALA A 118 -24.40 17.30 35.70
CA ALA A 118 -24.50 18.68 36.17
C ALA A 118 -24.82 19.70 35.04
N ARG A 119 -25.06 19.22 33.82
CA ARG A 119 -25.33 20.01 32.60
C ARG A 119 -24.20 20.97 32.23
N THR A 120 -22.97 20.68 32.62
CA THR A 120 -21.78 21.47 32.28
C THR A 120 -20.94 20.73 31.23
N MET A 121 -20.27 21.49 30.35
CA MET A 121 -19.41 20.90 29.33
C MET A 121 -18.10 20.41 29.97
N PRO A 122 -17.75 19.12 29.88
CA PRO A 122 -16.44 18.66 30.33
C PRO A 122 -15.31 19.26 29.46
N PRO A 123 -14.16 19.60 30.04
CA PRO A 123 -12.99 20.05 29.30
C PRO A 123 -12.60 19.08 28.18
N ASN A 124 -12.32 19.61 26.99
CA ASN A 124 -11.94 18.80 25.82
C ASN A 124 -10.67 17.95 26.09
N ALA A 125 -9.76 18.46 26.94
CA ALA A 125 -8.55 17.74 27.34
C ALA A 125 -8.85 16.38 27.97
N TRP A 126 -9.92 16.25 28.76
CA TRP A 126 -10.28 14.99 29.39
C TRP A 126 -10.67 13.91 28.39
N LEU A 127 -11.34 14.29 27.29
CA LEU A 127 -11.68 13.35 26.22
C LEU A 127 -10.43 12.83 25.51
N TRP A 128 -9.46 13.71 25.23
CA TRP A 128 -8.20 13.30 24.62
C TRP A 128 -7.39 12.39 25.56
N SER A 129 -7.36 12.71 26.86
CA SER A 129 -6.74 11.83 27.86
C SER A 129 -7.44 10.48 27.98
N LEU A 130 -8.78 10.44 27.86
CA LEU A 130 -9.55 9.20 27.87
C LEU A 130 -9.16 8.31 26.68
N ILE A 131 -9.01 8.91 25.49
CA ILE A 131 -8.59 8.19 24.27
C ILE A 131 -7.17 7.67 24.41
N SER A 132 -6.23 8.50 24.88
CA SER A 132 -4.81 8.12 24.97
C SER A 132 -4.54 7.02 26.00
N ASN A 133 -5.32 6.94 27.06
CA ASN A 133 -5.17 5.94 28.11
C ASN A 133 -6.00 4.67 27.86
N SER A 134 -6.77 4.60 26.76
CA SER A 134 -7.56 3.42 26.43
C SER A 134 -6.66 2.29 25.92
N ALA A 135 -6.39 1.29 26.75
CA ALA A 135 -5.44 0.22 26.43
C ALA A 135 -6.12 -1.13 26.11
N ASN A 136 -7.35 -1.34 26.58
CA ASN A 136 -8.06 -2.61 26.43
C ASN A 136 -9.51 -2.43 25.94
N GLN A 137 -10.20 -3.54 25.70
CA GLN A 137 -11.55 -3.54 25.15
C GLN A 137 -12.59 -2.89 26.08
N GLU A 138 -12.45 -3.02 27.40
CA GLU A 138 -13.38 -2.40 28.35
C GLU A 138 -13.14 -0.89 28.49
N ASP A 139 -11.90 -0.42 28.35
CA ASP A 139 -11.59 1.01 28.26
C ASP A 139 -12.27 1.64 27.03
N ILE A 140 -12.15 0.98 25.87
CA ILE A 140 -12.80 1.43 24.63
C ILE A 140 -14.33 1.45 24.78
N LYS A 141 -14.92 0.49 25.50
CA LYS A 141 -16.35 0.49 25.79
C LYS A 141 -16.75 1.71 26.62
N LEU A 142 -16.00 2.07 27.67
CA LEU A 142 -16.23 3.30 28.43
C LEU A 142 -16.07 4.56 27.57
N LEU A 143 -15.06 4.60 26.70
CA LEU A 143 -14.85 5.69 25.75
C LEU A 143 -16.09 5.87 24.84
N PHE A 144 -16.63 4.80 24.28
CA PHE A 144 -17.81 4.88 23.41
C PHE A 144 -19.08 5.28 24.18
N GLN A 145 -19.25 4.81 25.41
CA GLN A 145 -20.33 5.28 26.28
C GLN A 145 -20.22 6.79 26.54
N MET A 146 -19.00 7.29 26.80
CA MET A 146 -18.77 8.72 27.00
C MET A 146 -19.05 9.51 25.72
N LEU A 147 -18.58 9.06 24.56
CA LEU A 147 -18.86 9.71 23.27
C LEU A 147 -20.37 9.81 23.00
N GLN A 148 -21.14 8.77 23.32
CA GLN A 148 -22.60 8.79 23.22
C GLN A 148 -23.22 9.82 24.16
N LYS A 149 -22.81 9.85 25.45
CA LYS A 149 -23.28 10.85 26.42
C LYS A 149 -22.97 12.28 25.95
N LEU A 150 -21.75 12.52 25.46
CA LEU A 150 -21.35 13.82 24.91
C LEU A 150 -22.16 14.19 23.67
N ARG A 151 -22.46 13.22 22.79
CA ARG A 151 -23.30 13.45 21.61
C ARG A 151 -24.71 13.85 22.01
N ILE A 152 -25.33 13.14 22.96
CA ILE A 152 -26.66 13.49 23.48
C ILE A 152 -26.62 14.88 24.10
N PHE A 153 -25.66 15.17 24.97
CA PHE A 153 -25.50 16.47 25.61
C PHE A 153 -25.36 17.62 24.59
N ARG A 154 -24.55 17.44 23.54
CA ARG A 154 -24.43 18.44 22.46
C ARG A 154 -25.74 18.67 21.73
N LEU A 155 -26.54 17.62 21.51
CA LEU A 155 -27.83 17.72 20.85
C LEU A 155 -28.90 18.38 21.72
N SER A 156 -29.03 17.96 22.98
CA SER A 156 -30.10 18.43 23.88
C SER A 156 -29.79 19.76 24.55
N ASN A 157 -28.58 19.91 25.10
CA ASN A 157 -28.24 21.05 25.95
C ASN A 157 -27.65 22.21 25.15
N LEU A 158 -26.83 21.91 24.14
CA LEU A 158 -26.12 22.92 23.36
C LEU A 158 -26.75 23.19 21.98
N ARG A 159 -27.74 22.38 21.57
CA ARG A 159 -28.39 22.45 20.25
C ARG A 159 -27.40 22.37 19.07
N ILE A 160 -26.28 21.67 19.26
CA ILE A 160 -25.27 21.45 18.20
C ILE A 160 -25.55 20.13 17.50
N HIS A 161 -26.15 20.22 16.31
CA HIS A 161 -26.51 19.04 15.51
C HIS A 161 -25.33 18.41 14.76
N ALA A 162 -24.26 19.18 14.51
CA ALA A 162 -23.08 18.70 13.82
C ALA A 162 -22.34 17.60 14.59
N ASN A 163 -21.82 16.61 13.86
CA ASN A 163 -20.96 15.57 14.41
C ASN A 163 -19.64 16.15 14.97
N PHE A 164 -18.91 15.35 15.74
CA PHE A 164 -17.52 15.64 16.10
C PHE A 164 -16.64 15.68 14.85
N ASN A 165 -15.51 16.38 14.95
CA ASN A 165 -14.57 16.52 13.86
C ASN A 165 -13.97 15.16 13.45
N CYS A 166 -13.45 15.08 12.22
CA CYS A 166 -12.84 13.87 11.68
C CYS A 166 -11.57 13.45 12.43
N HIS A 167 -10.83 14.39 13.02
CA HIS A 167 -9.62 14.10 13.79
C HIS A 167 -9.95 13.25 15.03
N LEU A 168 -11.06 13.53 15.71
CA LEU A 168 -11.54 12.72 16.83
C LEU A 168 -11.85 11.30 16.36
N CYS A 169 -12.55 11.14 15.23
CA CYS A 169 -12.85 9.81 14.68
C CYS A 169 -11.56 9.03 14.34
N MET A 170 -10.53 9.70 13.82
CA MET A 170 -9.23 9.09 13.56
C MET A 170 -8.59 8.56 14.85
N ARG A 171 -8.49 9.40 15.89
CA ARG A 171 -7.87 9.01 17.16
C ARG A 171 -8.64 7.94 17.91
N VAL A 172 -9.97 7.97 17.86
CA VAL A 172 -10.80 6.88 18.40
C VAL A 172 -10.57 5.58 17.63
N SER A 173 -10.43 5.64 16.30
CA SER A 173 -10.18 4.43 15.49
C SER A 173 -8.78 3.86 15.71
N GLU A 174 -7.77 4.73 15.91
CA GLU A 174 -6.42 4.37 16.31
C GLU A 174 -6.40 3.68 17.68
N ALA A 175 -7.09 4.24 18.68
CA ALA A 175 -7.21 3.62 20.00
C ALA A 175 -7.94 2.27 19.92
N CYS A 176 -8.99 2.14 19.10
CA CYS A 176 -9.67 0.86 18.86
C CYS A 176 -8.74 -0.20 18.25
N ALA A 177 -7.89 0.20 17.29
CA ALA A 177 -6.90 -0.68 16.69
C ALA A 177 -5.86 -1.13 17.70
N HIS A 178 -5.32 -0.18 18.48
CA HIS A 178 -4.29 -0.46 19.49
C HIS A 178 -4.81 -1.41 20.59
N ALA A 179 -6.03 -1.17 21.08
CA ALA A 179 -6.66 -1.97 22.13
C ALA A 179 -7.25 -3.30 21.64
N GLY A 180 -7.14 -3.63 20.34
CA GLY A 180 -7.75 -4.82 19.75
C GLY A 180 -9.29 -4.81 19.70
N ALA A 181 -9.92 -3.67 19.98
CA ALA A 181 -11.37 -3.49 20.06
C ALA A 181 -11.99 -3.21 18.67
N LEU A 182 -11.72 -4.09 17.71
CA LEU A 182 -11.98 -3.86 16.28
C LEU A 182 -13.46 -3.66 15.92
N GLU A 183 -14.36 -4.33 16.63
CA GLU A 183 -15.81 -4.17 16.44
C GLU A 183 -16.27 -2.74 16.78
N TYR A 184 -15.65 -2.09 17.76
CA TYR A 184 -15.89 -0.67 18.04
C TYR A 184 -15.28 0.24 16.96
N GLY A 185 -14.10 -0.11 16.44
CA GLY A 185 -13.53 0.55 15.27
C GLY A 185 -14.48 0.52 14.06
N LEU A 186 -15.08 -0.64 13.75
CA LEU A 186 -16.07 -0.75 12.67
C LEU A 186 -17.34 0.07 12.95
N LYS A 187 -17.78 0.19 14.21
CA LYS A 187 -18.88 1.08 14.60
C LYS A 187 -18.52 2.55 14.39
N ALA A 188 -17.28 2.97 14.70
CA ALA A 188 -16.81 4.33 14.47
C ALA A 188 -16.86 4.72 12.99
N LEU A 189 -16.63 3.76 12.08
CA LEU A 189 -16.64 4.03 10.65
C LEU A 189 -18.04 4.20 10.04
N ARG A 190 -19.13 3.81 10.71
CA ARG A 190 -20.49 3.85 10.13
C ARG A 190 -20.94 5.28 9.82
N LYS A 191 -21.59 5.48 8.66
CA LYS A 191 -22.15 6.78 8.24
C LYS A 191 -23.18 7.33 9.22
N HIS A 192 -24.09 6.49 9.69
CA HIS A 192 -25.01 6.81 10.77
C HIS A 192 -24.36 6.48 12.11
N ASN A 193 -23.60 7.44 12.64
CA ASN A 193 -22.81 7.26 13.84
C ASN A 193 -23.55 7.80 15.08
N VAL A 194 -24.02 6.90 15.94
CA VAL A 194 -24.72 7.25 17.20
C VAL A 194 -23.81 7.99 18.18
N TYR A 195 -22.49 7.76 18.09
CA TYR A 195 -21.46 8.42 18.89
C TYR A 195 -21.07 9.79 18.35
N GLY A 196 -21.70 10.24 17.26
CA GLY A 196 -21.44 11.53 16.62
C GLY A 196 -20.08 11.61 15.94
N LEU A 197 -19.41 10.51 15.62
CA LEU A 197 -18.12 10.53 14.93
C LEU A 197 -18.30 10.76 13.43
N THR A 198 -17.37 11.51 12.81
CA THR A 198 -17.34 11.74 11.36
C THR A 198 -16.30 10.84 10.71
N PRO A 199 -16.70 9.74 10.06
CA PRO A 199 -15.76 8.78 9.49
C PRO A 199 -15.04 9.34 8.28
N THR A 200 -13.75 9.02 8.16
CA THR A 200 -12.91 9.31 7.01
C THR A 200 -12.13 8.08 6.58
N ILE A 201 -11.53 8.15 5.39
CA ILE A 201 -10.59 7.12 4.95
C ILE A 201 -9.39 6.98 5.90
N GLY A 202 -8.94 8.08 6.52
CA GLY A 202 -7.88 8.08 7.53
C GLY A 202 -8.23 7.28 8.78
N SER A 203 -9.47 7.39 9.28
CA SER A 203 -9.91 6.53 10.39
C SER A 203 -9.91 5.04 10.01
N ALA A 204 -10.23 4.70 8.76
CA ALA A 204 -10.22 3.32 8.30
C ALA A 204 -8.80 2.79 8.08
N HIS A 205 -7.83 3.66 7.73
CA HIS A 205 -6.43 3.27 7.56
C HIS A 205 -5.83 2.67 8.84
N TYR A 206 -6.14 3.20 10.02
CA TYR A 206 -5.68 2.61 11.28
C TYR A 206 -6.15 1.16 11.46
N LEU A 207 -7.42 0.88 11.14
CA LEU A 207 -7.95 -0.49 11.20
C LEU A 207 -7.35 -1.38 10.11
N LEU A 208 -7.11 -0.85 8.91
CA LEU A 208 -6.48 -1.58 7.81
C LEU A 208 -5.00 -1.89 8.09
N LEU A 209 -4.27 -0.97 8.74
CA LEU A 209 -2.90 -1.20 9.17
C LEU A 209 -2.83 -2.30 10.22
N HIS A 210 -3.73 -2.29 11.20
CA HIS A 210 -3.87 -3.39 12.15
C HIS A 210 -4.16 -4.73 11.47
N ALA A 211 -5.06 -4.74 10.46
CA ALA A 211 -5.33 -5.92 9.65
C ALA A 211 -4.09 -6.40 8.87
N LYS A 212 -3.26 -5.47 8.40
CA LYS A 212 -1.99 -5.77 7.71
C LYS A 212 -0.96 -6.40 8.64
N GLU A 213 -0.77 -5.85 9.83
CA GLU A 213 0.17 -6.38 10.82
C GLU A 213 -0.17 -7.82 11.21
N HIS A 214 -1.46 -8.14 11.32
CA HIS A 214 -1.95 -9.47 11.70
C HIS A 214 -2.26 -10.38 10.49
N ASN A 215 -2.04 -9.92 9.26
CA ASN A 215 -2.43 -10.60 8.02
C ASN A 215 -3.90 -11.09 8.03
N ASP A 216 -4.82 -10.30 8.60
CA ASP A 216 -6.24 -10.65 8.71
C ASP A 216 -7.03 -10.17 7.48
N ALA A 217 -7.13 -11.06 6.48
CA ALA A 217 -7.93 -10.81 5.28
C ALA A 217 -9.44 -10.72 5.57
N LYS A 218 -9.96 -11.37 6.63
CA LYS A 218 -11.39 -11.32 6.96
C LYS A 218 -11.76 -9.95 7.50
N LEU A 219 -10.94 -9.41 8.40
CA LEU A 219 -11.08 -8.06 8.92
C LEU A 219 -10.96 -7.02 7.80
N MET A 220 -9.96 -7.15 6.92
CA MET A 220 -9.81 -6.28 5.76
C MET A 220 -11.10 -6.26 4.89
N VAL A 221 -11.69 -7.42 4.61
CA VAL A 221 -12.97 -7.49 3.86
C VAL A 221 -14.09 -6.77 4.60
N LYS A 222 -14.26 -7.00 5.91
CA LYS A 222 -15.26 -6.28 6.73
C LYS A 222 -15.07 -4.76 6.64
N ILE A 223 -13.83 -4.27 6.75
CA ILE A 223 -13.53 -2.84 6.67
C ILE A 223 -13.87 -2.30 5.26
N MET A 224 -13.46 -3.01 4.20
CA MET A 224 -13.74 -2.60 2.82
C MET A 224 -15.24 -2.59 2.47
N ASP A 225 -16.02 -3.46 3.10
CA ASP A 225 -17.49 -3.48 2.98
C ASP A 225 -18.11 -2.28 3.73
N VAL A 226 -17.62 -1.95 4.92
CA VAL A 226 -18.05 -0.74 5.65
C VAL A 226 -17.72 0.53 4.85
N LEU A 227 -16.50 0.63 4.30
CA LEU A 227 -16.11 1.73 3.42
C LEU A 227 -17.05 1.86 2.20
N GLN A 228 -17.49 0.74 1.64
CA GLN A 228 -18.44 0.71 0.53
C GLN A 228 -19.80 1.27 0.94
N LYS A 229 -20.37 0.73 2.02
CA LYS A 229 -21.70 1.12 2.52
C LYS A 229 -21.78 2.60 2.88
N ASN A 230 -20.66 3.18 3.30
CA ASN A 230 -20.58 4.59 3.67
C ASN A 230 -20.21 5.53 2.52
N SER A 231 -19.99 5.00 1.31
CA SER A 231 -19.53 5.75 0.13
C SER A 231 -18.28 6.59 0.40
N LEU A 232 -17.35 6.06 1.21
CA LEU A 232 -16.10 6.76 1.51
C LEU A 232 -15.15 6.72 0.30
N PRO A 233 -14.45 7.82 0.00
CA PRO A 233 -13.57 7.88 -1.17
C PRO A 233 -12.38 6.94 -0.99
N LEU A 234 -12.14 6.10 -2.00
CA LEU A 234 -10.98 5.21 -2.03
C LEU A 234 -9.74 6.02 -2.42
N GLN A 235 -8.66 5.81 -1.67
CA GLN A 235 -7.36 6.45 -1.92
C GLN A 235 -6.30 5.45 -2.34
N PRO A 236 -5.26 5.87 -3.09
CA PRO A 236 -4.16 5.00 -3.52
C PRO A 236 -3.47 4.27 -2.35
N GLY A 237 -3.23 4.94 -1.22
CA GLY A 237 -2.64 4.31 -0.04
C GLY A 237 -3.51 3.19 0.56
N THR A 238 -4.83 3.25 0.35
CA THR A 238 -5.74 2.15 0.74
C THR A 238 -5.51 0.91 -0.12
N ALA A 239 -5.24 1.11 -1.42
CA ALA A 239 -4.95 0.02 -2.34
C ALA A 239 -3.62 -0.67 -1.97
N ASP A 240 -2.59 0.10 -1.62
CA ASP A 240 -1.30 -0.45 -1.18
C ASP A 240 -1.46 -1.38 0.04
N ILE A 241 -2.25 -0.98 1.04
CA ILE A 241 -2.50 -1.80 2.23
C ILE A 241 -3.30 -3.07 1.87
N VAL A 242 -4.40 -2.91 1.12
CA VAL A 242 -5.27 -4.03 0.72
C VAL A 242 -4.51 -5.05 -0.15
N PHE A 243 -3.71 -4.58 -1.09
CA PHE A 243 -2.93 -5.45 -1.97
C PHE A 243 -1.86 -6.20 -1.20
N SER A 244 -1.18 -5.52 -0.26
CA SER A 244 -0.21 -6.15 0.64
C SER A 244 -0.85 -7.26 1.49
N ILE A 245 -2.02 -7.02 2.08
CA ILE A 245 -2.75 -8.05 2.84
C ILE A 245 -3.10 -9.24 1.93
N CYS A 246 -3.63 -8.98 0.73
CA CYS A 246 -4.02 -10.05 -0.20
C CYS A 246 -2.81 -10.88 -0.66
N TYR A 247 -1.66 -10.24 -0.90
CA TYR A 247 -0.42 -10.91 -1.26
C TYR A 247 0.08 -11.80 -0.11
N ASN A 248 0.18 -11.26 1.10
CA ASN A 248 0.66 -12.00 2.28
C ASN A 248 -0.25 -13.18 2.64
N THR A 249 -1.56 -13.02 2.50
CA THR A 249 -2.56 -14.07 2.79
C THR A 249 -2.81 -15.02 1.62
N ASN A 250 -2.10 -14.84 0.51
CA ASN A 250 -2.21 -15.63 -0.71
C ASN A 250 -3.65 -15.70 -1.27
N LYS A 251 -4.39 -14.58 -1.24
CA LYS A 251 -5.77 -14.48 -1.74
C LYS A 251 -5.86 -13.76 -3.09
N TRP A 252 -5.63 -14.50 -4.17
CA TRP A 252 -5.65 -13.98 -5.55
C TRP A 252 -7.04 -13.42 -5.97
N ASP A 253 -8.12 -14.09 -5.59
CA ASP A 253 -9.47 -13.64 -5.93
C ASP A 253 -9.80 -12.28 -5.30
N LEU A 254 -9.30 -12.05 -4.08
CA LEU A 254 -9.51 -10.80 -3.35
C LEU A 254 -8.73 -9.65 -3.98
N ILE A 255 -7.44 -9.84 -4.33
CA ILE A 255 -6.68 -8.78 -4.98
C ILE A 255 -7.32 -8.41 -6.33
N SER A 256 -7.78 -9.39 -7.11
CA SER A 256 -8.44 -9.17 -8.39
C SER A 256 -9.79 -8.44 -8.23
N LYS A 257 -10.58 -8.80 -7.21
CA LYS A 257 -11.84 -8.12 -6.86
C LYS A 257 -11.59 -6.65 -6.50
N TYR A 258 -10.64 -6.39 -5.61
CA TYR A 258 -10.37 -5.03 -5.14
C TYR A 258 -9.66 -4.18 -6.19
N ALA A 259 -8.73 -4.73 -6.97
CA ALA A 259 -8.09 -4.01 -8.06
C ALA A 259 -9.11 -3.47 -9.07
N ARG A 260 -10.07 -4.30 -9.50
CA ARG A 260 -11.19 -3.84 -10.33
C ARG A 260 -11.99 -2.72 -9.67
N ARG A 261 -12.25 -2.82 -8.36
CA ARG A 261 -12.98 -1.78 -7.61
C ARG A 261 -12.21 -0.46 -7.55
N PHE A 262 -10.90 -0.48 -7.30
CA PHE A 262 -10.07 0.73 -7.29
C PHE A 262 -10.00 1.39 -8.67
N ILE A 263 -9.84 0.59 -9.73
CA ILE A 263 -9.82 1.10 -11.12
C ILE A 263 -11.17 1.72 -11.49
N LYS A 264 -12.29 1.04 -11.19
CA LYS A 264 -13.65 1.58 -11.43
C LYS A 264 -13.92 2.88 -10.67
N ALA A 265 -13.34 3.03 -9.48
CA ALA A 265 -13.42 4.25 -8.69
C ALA A 265 -12.50 5.37 -9.21
N GLY A 266 -11.75 5.17 -10.29
CA GLY A 266 -10.84 6.16 -10.87
C GLY A 266 -9.58 6.42 -10.04
N VAL A 267 -9.23 5.51 -9.12
CA VAL A 267 -8.07 5.68 -8.23
C VAL A 267 -6.78 5.46 -9.02
N LYS A 268 -5.90 6.46 -8.98
CA LYS A 268 -4.55 6.36 -9.55
C LYS A 268 -3.66 5.50 -8.64
N LEU A 269 -3.53 4.23 -8.97
CA LEU A 269 -2.70 3.29 -8.21
C LEU A 269 -1.23 3.72 -8.21
N HIS A 270 -0.57 3.54 -7.07
CA HIS A 270 0.87 3.75 -6.94
C HIS A 270 1.67 2.68 -7.67
N ARG A 271 2.96 2.94 -7.91
CA ARG A 271 3.86 1.95 -8.50
C ARG A 271 3.88 0.66 -7.67
N THR A 272 3.99 0.79 -6.35
CA THR A 272 4.01 -0.31 -5.37
C THR A 272 2.80 -1.24 -5.50
N SER A 273 1.60 -0.69 -5.66
CA SER A 273 0.38 -1.47 -5.90
C SER A 273 0.48 -2.30 -7.18
N PHE A 274 0.97 -1.73 -8.28
CA PHE A 274 1.18 -2.48 -9.52
C PHE A 274 2.25 -3.55 -9.36
N ASP A 275 3.36 -3.25 -8.70
CA ASP A 275 4.44 -4.21 -8.45
C ASP A 275 3.92 -5.43 -7.69
N ILE A 276 3.22 -5.23 -6.57
CA ILE A 276 2.62 -6.32 -5.78
C ILE A 276 1.62 -7.13 -6.61
N TRP A 277 0.79 -6.45 -7.41
CA TRP A 277 -0.25 -7.12 -8.18
C TRP A 277 0.34 -7.96 -9.32
N MET A 278 1.35 -7.44 -10.04
CA MET A 278 2.06 -8.17 -11.09
C MET A 278 2.88 -9.33 -10.53
N GLU A 279 3.57 -9.12 -9.41
CA GLU A 279 4.34 -10.17 -8.75
C GLU A 279 3.42 -11.31 -8.29
N PHE A 280 2.23 -10.99 -7.77
CA PHE A 280 1.25 -11.99 -7.41
C PHE A 280 0.73 -12.76 -8.64
N ALA A 281 0.48 -12.06 -9.76
CA ALA A 281 0.07 -12.71 -11.01
C ALA A 281 1.15 -13.68 -11.52
N ALA A 282 2.42 -13.25 -11.48
CA ALA A 282 3.57 -14.08 -11.83
C ALA A 282 3.75 -15.28 -10.88
N LYS A 283 3.46 -15.11 -9.59
CA LYS A 283 3.48 -16.20 -8.60
C LYS A 283 2.37 -17.23 -8.83
N ILE A 284 1.20 -16.81 -9.30
CA ILE A 284 0.10 -17.72 -9.68
C ILE A 284 0.39 -18.41 -11.02
N GLY A 285 1.17 -17.79 -11.89
CA GLY A 285 1.44 -18.29 -13.25
C GLY A 285 0.37 -17.89 -14.26
N ASP A 286 -0.33 -16.76 -14.05
CA ASP A 286 -1.37 -16.27 -14.96
C ASP A 286 -0.78 -15.20 -15.90
N ALA A 287 -0.28 -15.63 -17.06
CA ALA A 287 0.30 -14.77 -18.08
C ALA A 287 -0.69 -13.69 -18.59
N HIS A 288 -1.95 -14.05 -18.79
CA HIS A 288 -2.97 -13.13 -19.27
C HIS A 288 -3.21 -11.98 -18.28
N SER A 289 -3.26 -12.28 -16.98
CA SER A 289 -3.35 -11.25 -15.95
C SER A 289 -2.10 -10.36 -15.89
N ILE A 290 -0.89 -10.91 -16.05
CA ILE A 290 0.36 -10.11 -16.09
C ILE A 290 0.27 -9.04 -17.19
N TRP A 291 -0.09 -9.40 -18.42
CA TRP A 291 -0.18 -8.46 -19.53
C TRP A 291 -1.30 -7.45 -19.37
N LYS A 292 -2.44 -7.88 -18.83
CA LYS A 292 -3.54 -6.96 -18.51
C LYS A 292 -3.13 -5.91 -17.49
N ILE A 293 -2.38 -6.30 -16.46
CA ILE A 293 -1.87 -5.39 -15.43
C ILE A 293 -0.79 -4.48 -16.02
N GLU A 294 0.13 -5.01 -16.83
CA GLU A 294 1.19 -4.21 -17.47
C GLU A 294 0.60 -3.12 -18.38
N LYS A 295 -0.45 -3.44 -19.16
CA LYS A 295 -1.17 -2.46 -19.99
C LYS A 295 -1.80 -1.33 -19.14
N LEU A 296 -2.29 -1.64 -17.94
CA LEU A 296 -2.85 -0.64 -17.01
C LEU A 296 -1.74 0.18 -16.35
N ARG A 297 -0.64 -0.48 -15.97
CA ARG A 297 0.54 0.15 -15.36
C ARG A 297 1.17 1.14 -16.34
N ALA A 298 1.42 0.74 -17.58
CA ALA A 298 2.04 1.59 -18.62
C ALA A 298 1.23 2.87 -18.90
N LYS A 299 -0.10 2.82 -18.76
CA LYS A 299 -0.97 4.00 -18.86
C LYS A 299 -0.87 4.94 -17.65
N SER A 300 -0.53 4.41 -16.49
CA SER A 300 -0.63 5.11 -15.19
C SER A 300 0.71 5.59 -14.65
N VAL A 301 1.78 4.80 -14.85
CA VAL A 301 3.10 4.99 -14.25
C VAL A 301 4.17 4.80 -15.33
N LYS A 302 5.09 5.77 -15.45
CA LYS A 302 6.20 5.72 -16.40
C LYS A 302 7.36 4.87 -15.86
N GLY A 303 7.99 4.10 -16.75
CA GLY A 303 9.17 3.28 -16.46
C GLY A 303 8.85 1.98 -15.71
N GLN A 304 9.62 0.92 -15.97
CA GLN A 304 9.49 -0.35 -15.25
C GLN A 304 10.28 -0.33 -13.94
N THR A 305 9.81 -1.12 -12.98
CA THR A 305 10.47 -1.45 -11.72
C THR A 305 11.18 -2.77 -11.87
N LEU A 306 12.09 -3.07 -10.93
CA LEU A 306 12.68 -4.40 -10.85
C LEU A 306 11.57 -5.48 -10.75
N ALA A 307 10.61 -5.30 -9.84
CA ALA A 307 9.48 -6.20 -9.66
C ALA A 307 8.59 -6.33 -10.91
N SER A 308 8.18 -5.21 -11.53
CA SER A 308 7.34 -5.26 -12.73
C SER A 308 8.06 -5.87 -13.93
N GLY A 309 9.34 -5.53 -14.13
CA GLY A 309 10.15 -6.04 -15.24
C GLY A 309 10.41 -7.54 -15.13
N PHE A 310 10.77 -8.03 -13.94
CA PHE A 310 10.89 -9.47 -13.69
C PHE A 310 9.53 -10.19 -13.78
N SER A 311 8.43 -9.54 -13.40
CA SER A 311 7.09 -10.10 -13.60
C SER A 311 6.74 -10.23 -15.08
N CYS A 312 7.13 -9.28 -15.94
CA CYS A 312 6.99 -9.39 -17.39
C CYS A 312 7.87 -10.50 -17.99
N ALA A 313 9.13 -10.62 -17.54
CA ALA A 313 10.02 -11.71 -17.96
C ALA A 313 9.44 -13.09 -17.61
N LYS A 314 8.89 -13.23 -16.38
CA LYS A 314 8.12 -14.41 -15.96
C LYS A 314 6.91 -14.66 -16.85
N GLY A 315 6.20 -13.59 -17.27
CA GLY A 315 5.11 -13.67 -18.26
C GLY A 315 5.56 -14.28 -19.59
N PHE A 316 6.67 -13.81 -20.16
CA PHE A 316 7.23 -14.36 -21.39
C PHE A 316 7.65 -15.83 -21.27
N LEU A 317 8.20 -16.23 -20.11
CA LEU A 317 8.53 -17.63 -19.84
C LEU A 317 7.27 -18.52 -19.76
N LEU A 318 6.16 -18.01 -19.22
CA LEU A 318 4.88 -18.72 -19.21
C LEU A 318 4.31 -18.91 -20.63
N GLU A 319 4.66 -18.02 -21.56
CA GLU A 319 4.28 -18.08 -22.98
C GLU A 319 5.30 -18.82 -23.85
N ARG A 320 6.32 -19.45 -23.25
CA ARG A 320 7.41 -20.17 -23.95
C ARG A 320 8.22 -19.28 -24.89
N ASN A 321 8.46 -18.03 -24.48
CA ASN A 321 9.28 -17.07 -25.22
C ASN A 321 10.51 -16.63 -24.40
N PRO A 322 11.54 -17.48 -24.30
CA PRO A 322 12.73 -17.20 -23.49
C PRO A 322 13.58 -16.03 -24.01
N GLU A 323 13.58 -15.79 -25.32
CA GLU A 323 14.31 -14.68 -25.95
C GLU A 323 13.73 -13.32 -25.53
N SER A 324 12.40 -13.19 -25.55
CA SER A 324 11.73 -11.96 -25.11
C SER A 324 11.87 -11.74 -23.60
N ALA A 325 11.92 -12.83 -22.81
CA ALA A 325 12.22 -12.75 -21.39
C ALA A 325 13.63 -12.20 -21.14
N ALA A 326 14.63 -12.70 -21.87
CA ALA A 326 16.01 -12.21 -21.80
C ALA A 326 16.12 -10.74 -22.24
N ALA A 327 15.50 -10.37 -23.37
CA ALA A 327 15.49 -8.99 -23.87
C ALA A 327 14.85 -8.02 -22.86
N THR A 328 13.79 -8.45 -22.15
CA THR A 328 13.13 -7.64 -21.11
C THR A 328 14.05 -7.39 -19.92
N ILE A 329 14.76 -8.42 -19.46
CA ILE A 329 15.74 -8.30 -18.36
C ILE A 329 16.92 -7.43 -18.78
N HIS A 330 17.40 -7.57 -20.03
CA HIS A 330 18.48 -6.73 -20.55
C HIS A 330 18.07 -5.26 -20.66
N LEU A 331 16.87 -4.97 -21.19
CA LEU A 331 16.32 -3.62 -21.24
C LEU A 331 16.14 -3.04 -19.82
N LEU A 332 15.72 -3.86 -18.87
CA LEU A 332 15.60 -3.48 -17.46
C LEU A 332 16.97 -3.12 -16.87
N TYR A 333 18.02 -3.92 -17.14
CA TYR A 333 19.39 -3.67 -16.72
C TYR A 333 19.91 -2.32 -17.27
N GLN A 334 19.70 -2.05 -18.55
CA GLN A 334 20.13 -0.80 -19.19
C GLN A 334 19.46 0.45 -18.58
N ASN A 335 18.18 0.34 -18.21
CA ASN A 335 17.39 1.47 -17.71
C ASN A 335 17.43 1.66 -16.18
N LEU A 336 18.06 0.75 -15.43
CA LEU A 336 18.15 0.85 -13.98
C LEU A 336 19.35 1.71 -13.53
N PRO A 337 19.22 2.48 -12.44
CA PRO A 337 20.37 3.12 -11.80
C PRO A 337 21.37 2.07 -11.30
N ASP A 338 22.66 2.38 -11.33
CA ASP A 338 23.74 1.42 -10.99
C ASP A 338 23.56 0.78 -9.60
N GLN A 339 23.07 1.55 -8.63
CA GLN A 339 22.75 1.08 -7.27
C GLN A 339 21.73 -0.06 -7.22
N LYS A 340 20.87 -0.19 -8.24
CA LYS A 340 19.84 -1.24 -8.33
C LYS A 340 20.26 -2.40 -9.22
N LYS A 341 21.30 -2.24 -10.04
CA LYS A 341 21.82 -3.30 -10.92
C LYS A 341 22.38 -4.47 -10.11
N SER A 342 22.97 -4.20 -8.94
CA SER A 342 23.46 -5.23 -8.02
C SER A 342 22.39 -6.20 -7.52
N ARG A 343 21.10 -5.86 -7.62
CA ARG A 343 19.99 -6.74 -7.21
C ARG A 343 19.49 -7.68 -8.31
N ILE A 344 19.94 -7.47 -9.56
CA ILE A 344 19.49 -8.28 -10.70
C ILE A 344 19.98 -9.73 -10.60
N PRO A 345 21.25 -10.02 -10.22
CA PRO A 345 21.69 -11.40 -10.03
C PRO A 345 20.85 -12.15 -8.99
N ASP A 346 20.53 -11.50 -7.87
CA ASP A 346 19.70 -12.11 -6.81
C ASP A 346 18.29 -12.45 -7.31
N GLU A 347 17.64 -11.51 -8.02
CA GLU A 347 16.30 -11.75 -8.60
C GLU A 347 16.33 -12.79 -9.73
N LEU A 348 17.40 -12.83 -10.53
CA LEU A 348 17.60 -13.84 -11.56
C LEU A 348 17.77 -15.23 -10.94
N GLN A 349 18.56 -15.32 -9.87
CA GLN A 349 18.72 -16.56 -9.11
C GLN A 349 17.36 -17.04 -8.57
N ARG A 350 16.56 -16.16 -7.94
CA ARG A 350 15.21 -16.53 -7.47
C ARG A 350 14.27 -16.94 -8.60
N LEU A 351 14.37 -16.30 -9.77
CA LEU A 351 13.59 -16.67 -10.95
C LEU A 351 13.97 -18.08 -11.46
N ILE A 352 15.23 -18.48 -11.35
CA ILE A 352 15.71 -19.79 -11.81
C ILE A 352 15.40 -20.90 -10.79
N SER A 353 15.64 -20.64 -9.49
CA SER A 353 15.58 -21.69 -8.46
C SER A 353 14.22 -21.79 -7.76
N GLU A 354 13.62 -20.66 -7.36
CA GLU A 354 12.46 -20.64 -6.47
C GLU A 354 11.14 -20.55 -7.24
N TRP A 355 11.06 -19.61 -8.17
CA TRP A 355 9.81 -19.28 -8.88
C TRP A 355 9.19 -20.47 -9.65
N PRO A 356 9.94 -21.30 -10.41
CA PRO A 356 9.36 -22.40 -11.16
C PRO A 356 8.68 -23.41 -10.22
N LEU A 357 9.29 -23.67 -9.06
CA LEU A 357 8.75 -24.56 -8.03
C LEU A 357 7.46 -24.00 -7.43
N GLU A 358 7.40 -22.69 -7.19
CA GLU A 358 6.20 -22.04 -6.66
C GLU A 358 5.02 -22.10 -7.64
N VAL A 359 5.28 -21.83 -8.93
CA VAL A 359 4.24 -21.83 -9.96
C VAL A 359 3.71 -23.25 -10.21
N ILE A 360 4.58 -24.23 -10.40
CA ILE A 360 4.18 -25.63 -10.65
C ILE A 360 3.30 -26.15 -9.51
N LYS A 361 3.60 -25.79 -8.25
CA LYS A 361 2.77 -26.21 -7.10
C LYS A 361 1.32 -25.76 -7.22
N ARG A 362 1.08 -24.58 -7.81
CA ARG A 362 -0.22 -23.90 -7.91
C ARG A 362 -1.04 -24.26 -9.15
N GLN A 363 -0.43 -24.85 -10.16
CA GLN A 363 -1.12 -25.26 -11.38
C GLN A 363 -2.00 -26.51 -11.19
N LYS A 364 -2.93 -26.75 -12.12
CA LYS A 364 -3.74 -27.97 -12.16
C LYS A 364 -2.85 -29.18 -12.51
N LYS A 365 -3.21 -30.39 -12.06
CA LYS A 365 -2.39 -31.60 -12.23
C LYS A 365 -2.01 -31.87 -13.70
N GLU A 366 -2.91 -31.57 -14.63
CA GLU A 366 -2.72 -31.73 -16.08
C GLU A 366 -1.63 -30.80 -16.61
N ASP A 367 -1.68 -29.52 -16.24
CA ASP A 367 -0.74 -28.50 -16.70
C ASP A 367 0.64 -28.58 -16.02
N LYS A 368 0.74 -29.23 -14.85
CA LYS A 368 1.98 -29.32 -14.07
C LYS A 368 3.13 -29.95 -14.84
N LYS A 369 2.87 -31.06 -15.56
CA LYS A 369 3.93 -31.78 -16.28
C LYS A 369 4.43 -30.96 -17.47
N ALA A 370 3.50 -30.45 -18.28
CA ALA A 370 3.81 -29.64 -19.45
C ALA A 370 4.57 -28.35 -19.07
N LEU A 371 4.21 -27.70 -17.96
CA LEU A 371 4.89 -26.51 -17.49
C LEU A 371 6.27 -26.82 -16.88
N ALA A 372 6.41 -27.95 -16.18
CA ALA A 372 7.70 -28.38 -15.66
C ALA A 372 8.69 -28.73 -16.78
N GLU A 373 8.20 -29.37 -17.85
CA GLU A 373 9.00 -29.68 -19.04
C GLU A 373 9.41 -28.39 -19.78
N SER A 374 8.49 -27.43 -19.96
CA SER A 374 8.85 -26.17 -20.61
C SER A 374 9.88 -25.38 -19.81
N PHE A 375 9.77 -25.33 -18.47
CA PHE A 375 10.79 -24.64 -17.67
C PHE A 375 12.17 -25.30 -17.73
N LYS A 376 12.27 -26.60 -18.00
CA LYS A 376 13.57 -27.27 -18.21
C LYS A 376 14.27 -26.83 -19.49
N SER A 377 13.54 -26.44 -20.53
CA SER A 377 14.11 -25.91 -21.77
C SER A 377 14.26 -24.38 -21.74
N ASP A 378 13.21 -23.69 -21.30
CA ASP A 378 13.05 -22.26 -21.53
C ASP A 378 13.92 -21.42 -20.58
N ILE A 379 14.11 -21.87 -19.34
CA ILE A 379 14.97 -21.15 -18.38
C ILE A 379 16.44 -21.20 -18.83
N PRO A 380 17.03 -22.37 -19.16
CA PRO A 380 18.38 -22.40 -19.73
C PRO A 380 18.51 -21.57 -21.01
N ALA A 381 17.53 -21.65 -21.93
CA ALA A 381 17.55 -20.86 -23.16
C ALA A 381 17.54 -19.34 -22.90
N MET A 382 16.77 -18.88 -21.91
CA MET A 382 16.77 -17.49 -21.47
C MET A 382 18.14 -17.09 -20.89
N VAL A 383 18.74 -17.94 -20.05
CA VAL A 383 20.07 -17.68 -19.46
C VAL A 383 21.15 -17.61 -20.55
N THR A 384 21.16 -18.53 -21.50
CA THR A 384 22.08 -18.47 -22.65
C THR A 384 21.89 -17.19 -23.47
N SER A 385 20.65 -16.75 -23.66
CA SER A 385 20.35 -15.50 -24.37
C SER A 385 20.86 -14.28 -23.61
N LEU A 386 20.75 -14.27 -22.27
CA LEU A 386 21.30 -13.20 -21.43
C LEU A 386 22.83 -13.13 -21.52
N LEU A 387 23.51 -14.28 -21.44
CA LEU A 387 24.96 -14.37 -21.59
C LEU A 387 25.42 -13.84 -22.96
N ASN A 388 24.69 -14.16 -24.02
CA ASN A 388 24.96 -13.65 -25.37
C ASN A 388 24.77 -12.13 -25.48
N MET A 389 23.92 -11.53 -24.64
CA MET A 389 23.73 -10.07 -24.53
C MET A 389 24.75 -9.40 -23.59
N GLY A 390 25.68 -10.15 -23.00
CA GLY A 390 26.73 -9.64 -22.12
C GLY A 390 26.28 -9.39 -20.67
N LEU A 391 25.26 -10.12 -20.20
CA LEU A 391 24.68 -10.03 -18.85
C LEU A 391 24.98 -11.24 -17.99
#